data_AF-G9ETH2-F1
#
_entry.id   AF-G9ETH2-F1
#
_cell.length_a   1.000
_cell.length_b   1.000
_cell.length_c   1.000
_cell.angle_alpha   90.00
_cell.angle_beta   90.00
_cell.angle_gamma   90.00
#
_symmetry.space_group_name_H-M   'P 1'
#
loop_
_entity.id
_entity.type
_entity.pdbx_description
1 polymer ?
#
loop_
_entity_poly.entity_id
_entity_poly.type
_entity_poly.pdbx_seq_one_letter_code
_entity_poly.pdbx_strand_id
1 'polypeptide(L)'
;MNFSFLTGLVIGCMLGAMIHCYLQKFTGNRREMERYKEKKNEWDLLFNNYSLFMNQLKNDINEPMYANIREFFVVDKTAIMNSSIPRLRYDLIEEIMPALHQLEALGYIQKLPNDSLLYKMEDDFVTRLKAMREVNLFAV
;
A
#
# COMPACT_ATOMS: atom_id res chain seq x y z
N MET A 1 -46.58 20.08 31.37
CA MET A 1 -45.48 20.11 30.37
C MET A 1 -46.00 20.92 29.18
N ASN A 2 -45.35 22.04 28.82
CA ASN A 2 -45.83 22.93 27.78
C ASN A 2 -45.56 22.34 26.39
N PHE A 3 -46.57 22.25 25.54
CA PHE A 3 -46.49 21.66 24.19
C PHE A 3 -45.35 22.26 23.35
N SER A 4 -45.10 23.56 23.49
CA SER A 4 -44.02 24.30 22.83
C SER A 4 -42.61 23.85 23.22
N PHE A 5 -42.43 23.30 24.43
CA PHE A 5 -41.12 22.78 24.88
C PHE A 5 -40.83 21.43 24.24
N LEU A 6 -41.85 20.56 24.14
CA LEU A 6 -41.73 19.24 23.55
C LEU A 6 -41.46 19.33 22.03
N THR A 7 -42.15 20.23 21.34
CA THR A 7 -41.93 20.44 19.89
C THR A 7 -40.56 21.04 19.61
N GLY A 8 -40.09 21.98 20.42
CA GLY A 8 -38.74 22.54 20.30
C GLY A 8 -37.64 21.49 20.50
N LEU A 9 -37.81 20.60 21.48
CA LEU A 9 -36.85 19.52 21.76
C LEU A 9 -36.77 18.51 20.60
N VAL A 10 -37.91 18.09 20.06
CA VAL A 10 -37.95 17.12 18.94
C VAL A 10 -37.33 17.71 17.68
N ILE A 11 -37.65 18.96 17.34
CA ILE A 11 -37.09 19.63 16.16
C ILE A 11 -35.57 19.83 16.33
N GLY A 12 -35.12 20.25 17.52
CA GLY A 12 -33.70 20.42 17.83
C GLY A 12 -32.90 19.12 17.70
N CYS A 13 -33.43 18.00 18.19
CA CYS A 13 -32.81 16.69 18.06
C CYS A 13 -32.70 16.23 16.60
N MET A 14 -33.76 16.43 15.81
CA MET A 14 -33.75 16.06 14.38
C MET A 14 -32.76 16.91 13.59
N LEU A 15 -32.69 18.22 13.84
CA LEU A 15 -31.73 19.10 13.18
C LEU A 15 -30.29 18.75 13.54
N GLY A 16 -30.02 18.47 14.82
CA GLY A 16 -28.69 18.07 15.30
C GLY A 16 -28.22 16.76 14.65
N ALA A 17 -29.11 15.77 14.53
CA ALA A 17 -28.81 14.50 13.87
C ALA A 17 -28.50 14.68 12.37
N MET A 18 -29.28 15.50 11.65
CA MET A 18 -29.04 15.78 10.24
C MET A 18 -27.70 16.50 10.01
N ILE A 19 -27.39 17.51 10.83
CA ILE A 19 -26.12 18.24 10.75
C ILE A 19 -24.94 17.31 11.02
N HIS A 20 -25.04 16.46 12.05
CA HIS A 20 -23.99 15.51 12.40
C HIS A 20 -23.74 14.49 11.28
N CYS A 21 -24.79 13.90 10.70
CA CYS A 21 -24.66 12.98 9.57
C CYS A 21 -24.00 13.65 8.34
N TYR A 22 -24.39 14.88 8.03
CA TYR A 22 -23.82 15.61 6.89
C TYR A 22 -22.34 15.96 7.11
N LEU A 23 -21.98 16.42 8.32
CA LEU A 23 -20.59 16.67 8.69
C LEU A 23 -19.76 15.39 8.65
N GLN A 24 -20.28 14.28 9.18
CA GLN A 24 -19.55 13.01 9.19
C GLN A 24 -19.23 12.53 7.76
N LYS A 25 -20.18 12.67 6.82
CA LYS A 25 -19.98 12.31 5.42
C LYS A 25 -18.96 13.23 4.72
N PHE A 26 -19.04 14.54 4.95
CA PHE A 26 -18.12 15.51 4.35
C PHE A 26 -16.69 15.36 4.89
N THR A 27 -16.55 15.21 6.21
CA THR A 27 -15.24 15.04 6.87
C THR A 27 -14.65 13.67 6.57
N GLY A 28 -15.49 12.62 6.45
CA GLY A 28 -15.06 11.28 6.04
C GLY A 28 -14.43 11.27 4.66
N ASN A 29 -15.09 11.88 3.67
CA ASN A 29 -14.58 11.96 2.30
C ASN A 29 -13.24 12.75 2.23
N ARG A 30 -13.13 13.83 3.01
CA ARG A 30 -11.88 14.59 3.10
C ARG A 30 -10.75 13.77 3.73
N ARG A 31 -11.02 13.03 4.81
CA ARG A 31 -10.03 12.14 5.44
C ARG A 31 -9.60 10.99 4.54
N GLU A 32 -10.48 10.48 3.70
CA GLU A 32 -10.13 9.46 2.70
C GLU A 32 -9.24 10.04 1.60
N MET A 33 -9.56 11.25 1.12
CA MET A 33 -8.76 11.95 0.13
C MET A 33 -7.37 12.34 0.68
N GLU A 34 -7.29 12.80 1.93
CA GLU A 34 -6.03 13.09 2.63
C GLU A 34 -5.18 11.82 2.80
N ARG A 35 -5.77 10.70 3.26
CA ARG A 35 -5.07 9.40 3.34
C ARG A 35 -4.58 8.89 1.98
N TYR A 36 -5.37 9.07 0.92
CA TYR A 36 -4.96 8.71 -0.43
C TYR A 36 -3.76 9.57 -0.89
N LYS A 37 -3.79 10.87 -0.61
CA LYS A 37 -2.71 11.80 -0.95
C LYS A 37 -1.43 11.48 -0.18
N GLU A 38 -1.54 11.17 1.11
CA GLU A 38 -0.43 10.72 1.95
C GLU A 38 0.19 9.43 1.40
N LYS A 39 -0.61 8.41 1.13
CA LYS A 39 -0.13 7.15 0.52
C LYS A 39 0.50 7.35 -0.87
N LYS A 40 0.05 8.35 -1.64
CA LYS A 40 0.68 8.70 -2.91
C LYS A 40 2.07 9.31 -2.69
N ASN A 41 2.20 10.24 -1.76
CA ASN A 41 3.48 10.85 -1.44
C ASN A 41 4.48 9.83 -0.86
N GLU A 42 4.05 8.96 0.03
CA GLU A 42 4.89 7.90 0.61
C GLU A 42 5.40 6.91 -0.44
N TRP A 43 4.58 6.66 -1.45
CA TRP A 43 4.96 5.84 -2.59
C TRP A 43 6.02 6.48 -3.48
N ASP A 44 5.88 7.76 -3.79
CA ASP A 44 6.88 8.48 -4.58
C ASP A 44 8.21 8.58 -3.79
N LEU A 45 8.13 8.74 -2.46
CA LEU A 45 9.30 8.69 -1.57
C LEU A 45 10.00 7.34 -1.57
N LEU A 46 9.27 6.22 -1.59
CA LEU A 46 9.86 4.88 -1.71
C LEU A 46 10.73 4.74 -2.98
N PHE A 47 10.21 5.20 -4.12
CA PHE A 47 10.93 5.14 -5.39
C PHE A 47 12.12 6.09 -5.46
N ASN A 48 12.06 7.23 -4.78
CA ASN A 48 13.17 8.17 -4.70
C ASN A 48 14.27 7.68 -3.75
N ASN A 49 13.89 7.20 -2.56
CA ASN A 49 14.82 6.81 -1.51
C ASN A 49 15.45 5.43 -1.74
N TYR A 50 14.71 4.50 -2.36
CA TYR A 50 15.14 3.11 -2.57
C TYR A 50 15.05 2.72 -4.05
N SER A 51 15.48 3.64 -4.91
CA SER A 51 15.31 3.54 -6.37
C SER A 51 15.87 2.25 -6.96
N LEU A 52 17.03 1.78 -6.48
CA LEU A 52 17.68 0.57 -7.00
C LEU A 52 16.79 -0.66 -6.79
N PHE A 53 16.38 -0.91 -5.55
CA PHE A 53 15.53 -2.04 -5.20
C PHE A 53 14.14 -1.92 -5.83
N MET A 54 13.50 -0.76 -5.72
CA MET A 54 12.14 -0.56 -6.23
C MET A 54 12.07 -0.68 -7.76
N ASN A 55 13.09 -0.23 -8.48
CA ASN A 55 13.14 -0.41 -9.93
C ASN A 55 13.42 -1.86 -10.32
N GLN A 56 14.27 -2.58 -9.59
CA GLN A 56 14.49 -4.00 -9.83
C GLN A 56 13.19 -4.79 -9.62
N LEU A 57 12.51 -4.58 -8.49
CA LEU A 57 11.23 -5.20 -8.18
C LEU A 57 10.15 -4.89 -9.23
N LYS A 58 10.06 -3.64 -9.65
CA LYS A 58 9.16 -3.21 -10.74
C LYS A 58 9.47 -3.94 -12.05
N ASN A 59 10.74 -4.05 -12.42
CA ASN A 59 11.13 -4.72 -13.66
C ASN A 59 10.79 -6.20 -13.60
N ASP A 60 11.14 -6.88 -12.51
CA ASP A 60 10.86 -8.31 -12.32
C ASP A 60 9.36 -8.61 -12.39
N ILE A 61 8.50 -7.81 -11.75
CA ILE A 61 7.04 -8.01 -11.79
C ILE A 61 6.45 -7.81 -13.19
N ASN A 62 7.10 -6.97 -14.01
CA ASN A 62 6.68 -6.70 -15.38
C ASN A 62 7.25 -7.71 -16.40
N GLU A 63 8.17 -8.57 -15.98
CA GLU A 63 8.65 -9.68 -16.81
C GLU A 63 7.56 -10.77 -16.92
N PRO A 64 7.17 -11.18 -18.15
CA PRO A 64 6.13 -12.20 -18.35
C PRO A 64 6.43 -13.51 -17.61
N MET A 65 7.70 -13.88 -17.49
CA MET A 65 8.15 -15.09 -16.80
C MET A 65 7.83 -15.07 -15.29
N TYR A 66 7.73 -13.89 -14.69
CA TYR A 66 7.52 -13.71 -13.26
C TYR A 66 6.13 -13.18 -12.92
N ALA A 67 5.24 -13.04 -13.91
CA ALA A 67 3.93 -12.40 -13.77
C ALA A 67 3.05 -12.96 -12.63
N ASN A 68 3.23 -14.25 -12.29
CA ASN A 68 2.47 -14.97 -11.26
C ASN A 68 3.23 -15.15 -9.94
N ILE A 69 4.49 -14.70 -9.85
CA ILE A 69 5.26 -14.80 -8.62
C ILE A 69 4.80 -13.70 -7.66
N ARG A 70 4.53 -14.08 -6.40
CA ARG A 70 4.10 -13.17 -5.32
C ARG A 70 5.03 -13.21 -4.11
N GLU A 71 5.95 -14.15 -4.08
CA GLU A 71 6.86 -14.36 -2.97
C GLU A 71 8.28 -14.06 -3.40
N PHE A 72 9.04 -13.46 -2.49
CA PHE A 72 10.44 -13.17 -2.73
C PHE A 72 11.27 -13.33 -1.46
N PHE A 73 12.53 -13.67 -1.67
CA PHE A 73 13.53 -13.74 -0.63
C PHE A 73 14.49 -12.57 -0.68
N VAL A 74 14.96 -12.16 0.50
CA VAL A 74 16.09 -11.23 0.64
C VAL A 74 17.21 -11.94 1.36
N VAL A 75 18.27 -12.28 0.64
CA VAL A 75 19.34 -13.15 1.16
C VAL A 75 20.72 -12.65 0.78
N ASP A 76 21.73 -13.12 1.48
CA ASP A 76 23.12 -12.90 1.09
C ASP A 76 23.38 -13.44 -0.34
N LYS A 77 24.29 -12.79 -1.07
CA LYS A 77 24.69 -13.21 -2.43
C LYS A 77 25.19 -14.65 -2.48
N THR A 78 25.85 -15.09 -1.41
CA THR A 78 26.43 -16.43 -1.28
C THR A 78 25.42 -17.49 -0.82
N ALA A 79 24.22 -17.08 -0.39
CA ALA A 79 23.20 -18.01 0.09
C ALA A 79 22.66 -18.86 -1.06
N ILE A 80 22.63 -20.18 -0.84
CA ILE A 80 21.99 -21.14 -1.74
C ILE A 80 20.59 -21.41 -1.22
N MET A 81 19.58 -21.08 -2.03
CA MET A 81 18.18 -21.35 -1.72
C MET A 81 17.64 -22.44 -2.62
N ASN A 82 17.18 -23.52 -2.01
CA ASN A 82 16.42 -24.56 -2.70
C ASN A 82 14.93 -24.34 -2.39
N SER A 83 14.17 -23.93 -3.40
CA SER A 83 12.73 -23.70 -3.29
C SER A 83 12.03 -24.53 -4.35
N SER A 84 11.03 -25.32 -3.94
CA SER A 84 10.14 -26.03 -4.87
C SER A 84 9.13 -25.10 -5.55
N ILE A 85 8.93 -23.90 -4.99
CA ILE A 85 8.00 -22.88 -5.48
C ILE A 85 8.80 -21.75 -6.13
N PRO A 86 8.39 -21.23 -7.31
CA PRO A 86 9.05 -20.10 -7.94
C PRO A 86 8.93 -18.84 -7.07
N ARG A 87 10.08 -18.24 -6.75
CA ARG A 87 10.20 -17.07 -5.88
C ARG A 87 11.24 -16.13 -6.46
N LEU A 88 11.03 -14.82 -6.32
CA LEU A 88 12.05 -13.83 -6.68
C LEU A 88 13.14 -13.81 -5.60
N ARG A 89 14.33 -13.37 -5.98
CA ARG A 89 15.48 -13.28 -5.08
C ARG A 89 16.12 -11.91 -5.22
N TYR A 90 16.30 -11.27 -4.08
CA TYR A 90 17.02 -10.02 -3.95
C TYR A 90 18.20 -10.17 -3.00
N ASP A 91 19.27 -9.46 -3.32
CA ASP A 91 20.49 -9.47 -2.51
C ASP A 91 20.29 -8.58 -1.28
N LEU A 92 20.78 -9.04 -0.14
CA LEU A 92 20.85 -8.25 1.08
C LEU A 92 21.90 -7.14 0.91
N ILE A 93 21.43 -5.91 0.73
CA ILE A 93 22.24 -4.68 0.68
C ILE A 93 21.80 -3.72 1.79
N GLU A 94 22.64 -2.77 2.21
CA GLU A 94 22.37 -1.89 3.35
C GLU A 94 21.00 -1.17 3.25
N GLU A 95 20.59 -0.81 2.04
CA GLU A 95 19.37 -0.04 1.79
C GLU A 95 18.09 -0.89 1.70
N ILE A 96 18.19 -2.21 1.55
CA ILE A 96 17.01 -3.06 1.31
C ILE A 96 16.16 -3.24 2.56
N MET A 97 16.79 -3.40 3.73
CA MET A 97 16.07 -3.65 4.98
C MET A 97 15.17 -2.47 5.37
N PRO A 98 15.64 -1.20 5.36
CA PRO A 98 14.77 -0.04 5.54
C PRO A 98 13.61 0.01 4.52
N ALA A 99 13.88 -0.31 3.25
CA ALA A 99 12.86 -0.33 2.21
C ALA A 99 11.76 -1.37 2.51
N LEU A 100 12.14 -2.58 2.93
CA LEU A 100 11.18 -3.63 3.31
C LEU A 100 10.33 -3.23 4.50
N HIS A 101 10.93 -2.63 5.54
CA HIS A 101 10.18 -2.14 6.69
C HIS A 101 9.15 -1.08 6.30
N GLN A 102 9.51 -0.17 5.40
CA GLN A 102 8.57 0.84 4.92
C GLN A 102 7.47 0.22 4.03
N LEU A 103 7.81 -0.72 3.15
CA LEU A 103 6.82 -1.43 2.34
C LEU A 103 5.84 -2.24 3.20
N GLU A 104 6.33 -2.89 4.26
CA GLU A 104 5.51 -3.64 5.21
C GLU A 104 4.59 -2.71 6.01
N ALA A 105 5.12 -1.59 6.52
CA ALA A 105 4.33 -0.58 7.25
C ALA A 105 3.21 0.02 6.39
N LEU A 106 3.43 0.14 5.08
CA LEU A 106 2.44 0.63 4.12
C LEU A 106 1.44 -0.45 3.66
N GLY A 107 1.67 -1.71 4.05
CA GLY A 107 0.83 -2.86 3.71
C GLY A 107 1.00 -3.32 2.26
N TYR A 108 2.14 -3.06 1.64
CA TYR A 108 2.43 -3.54 0.28
C TYR A 108 3.04 -4.93 0.25
N ILE A 109 3.74 -5.29 1.33
CA ILE A 109 4.31 -6.61 1.53
C ILE A 109 3.99 -7.11 2.93
N GLN A 110 4.05 -8.42 3.10
CA GLN A 110 3.91 -9.09 4.38
C GLN A 110 5.08 -10.05 4.57
N LYS A 111 5.73 -9.98 5.73
CA LYS A 111 6.70 -11.00 6.13
C LYS A 111 5.99 -12.31 6.51
N LEU A 112 6.44 -13.43 5.95
CA LEU A 112 5.84 -14.74 6.25
C LEU A 112 6.41 -15.31 7.57
N PRO A 113 5.58 -15.96 8.41
CA PRO A 113 5.94 -16.31 9.79
C PRO A 113 7.03 -17.38 9.91
N ASN A 114 7.22 -18.19 8.87
CA ASN A 114 8.11 -19.36 8.92
C ASN A 114 9.54 -19.07 8.46
N ASP A 115 9.79 -17.92 7.84
CA ASP A 115 11.10 -17.58 7.31
C ASP A 115 11.33 -16.07 7.42
N SER A 116 12.39 -15.70 8.16
CA SER A 116 12.72 -14.30 8.44
C SER A 116 13.13 -13.49 7.21
N LEU A 117 13.37 -14.14 6.08
CA LEU A 117 13.83 -13.55 4.83
C LEU A 117 12.80 -13.66 3.71
N LEU A 118 11.62 -14.24 3.98
CA LEU A 118 10.56 -14.46 3.02
C LEU A 118 9.44 -13.43 3.17
N TYR A 119 9.13 -12.79 2.04
CA TYR A 119 8.10 -11.78 1.94
C TYR A 119 7.10 -12.15 0.86
N LYS A 120 5.84 -11.81 1.09
CA LYS A 120 4.75 -11.90 0.13
C LYS A 120 4.32 -10.49 -0.28
N MET A 121 4.10 -10.28 -1.56
CA MET A 121 3.54 -9.06 -2.12
C MET A 121 2.02 -9.12 -2.11
N GLU A 122 1.38 -8.01 -1.75
CA GLU A 122 -0.06 -7.84 -1.87
C GLU A 122 -0.47 -7.61 -3.34
N ASP A 123 -1.65 -8.09 -3.74
CA ASP A 123 -2.08 -7.99 -5.15
C ASP A 123 -2.30 -6.54 -5.60
N ASP A 124 -2.75 -5.66 -4.70
CA ASP A 124 -2.88 -4.22 -4.97
C ASP A 124 -1.52 -3.57 -5.25
N PHE A 125 -0.48 -4.02 -4.54
CA PHE A 125 0.90 -3.56 -4.75
C PHE A 125 1.40 -3.96 -6.13
N VAL A 126 1.22 -5.23 -6.51
CA VAL A 126 1.60 -5.76 -7.82
C VAL A 126 0.86 -5.03 -8.94
N THR A 127 -0.45 -4.79 -8.76
CA THR A 127 -1.27 -4.06 -9.73
C THR A 127 -0.76 -2.63 -9.91
N ARG A 128 -0.41 -1.95 -8.82
CA ARG A 128 0.15 -0.59 -8.87
C ARG A 128 1.51 -0.54 -9.57
N LEU A 129 2.37 -1.54 -9.37
CA LEU A 129 3.67 -1.63 -10.05
C LEU A 129 3.54 -1.90 -11.55
N LYS A 130 2.55 -2.71 -11.96
CA LYS A 130 2.24 -2.96 -13.38
C LYS A 130 1.71 -1.71 -14.07
N ALA A 131 0.84 -0.93 -13.41
CA ALA A 131 0.29 0.30 -13.97
C ALA A 131 1.36 1.35 -14.34
N MET A 132 2.54 1.33 -13.68
CA MET A 132 3.65 2.22 -14.04
C MET A 132 4.30 1.92 -15.38
N ARG A 133 4.23 0.66 -15.84
CA ARG A 133 4.75 0.29 -17.16
C ARG A 133 4.01 1.04 -18.26
N GLU A 134 2.71 1.22 -18.09
CA GLU A 134 1.82 1.83 -19.08
C GLU A 134 2.08 3.33 -19.23
N VAL A 135 2.38 4.04 -18.13
CA VAL A 135 2.66 5.49 -18.18
C VAL A 135 3.90 5.82 -19.03
N ASN A 136 4.90 4.94 -19.07
CA ASN A 136 6.10 5.13 -19.90
C ASN A 136 5.87 4.81 -21.38
N LEU A 137 4.81 4.09 -21.74
CA LEU A 137 4.47 3.77 -23.14
C LEU A 137 3.70 4.91 -23.84
N PHE A 138 3.09 5.82 -23.09
CA PHE A 138 2.32 6.96 -23.63
C PHE A 138 3.11 8.29 -23.60
N ALA A 139 4.40 8.26 -23.26
CA ALA A 139 5.26 9.44 -23.15
C ALA A 139 6.21 9.64 -24.36
N VAL A 140 5.83 9.13 -25.54
CA VAL A 140 6.55 9.31 -26.81
C VAL A 140 5.72 10.15 -27.77
#